data_AF-A0A3S1KYB3-F1
#
_entry.id   AF-A0A3S1KYB3-F1
#
_cell.length_a   1.000
_cell.length_b   1.000
_cell.length_c   1.000
_cell.angle_alpha   90.00
_cell.angle_beta   90.00
_cell.angle_gamma   90.00
#
_symmetry.space_group_name_H-M   'P 1'
#
loop_
_entity.id
_entity.type
_entity.pdbx_description
1 polymer ?
#
loop_
_entity_poly.entity_id
_entity_poly.type
_entity_poly.pdbx_seq_one_letter_code
_entity_poly.pdbx_strand_id
1 'polypeptide(L)'
;MCVVLRLLGSLAALAVLGINQAAGSTIFPTGVLYSNWSEETEEAKVCEIILDVSNPPSREVVKFITLAGYNKFDGTVLAGFLMAAADLTADDKYQIAQISDAAFGSRTFSSLGHFDYEIYDDGTVMATTQDPLLATAFINAVFSGTYELRFARSESFAEMRTYKIGSAPGEPVTSNFTHCLDLLAFESHRTQSDASTKGSPLPEGGGSGLGITGGLPIAYTHQGRTCADYR
;
A
#
# COMPACT_ATOMS: atom_id res chain seq x y z
N MET A 1 -5.27 -9.85 10.64
CA MET A 1 -5.01 -9.41 12.04
C MET A 1 -3.53 -9.08 12.35
N CYS A 2 -2.57 -9.15 11.40
CA CYS A 2 -1.14 -8.93 11.69
C CYS A 2 -0.59 -7.53 11.40
N VAL A 3 -1.20 -6.74 10.50
CA VAL A 3 -0.69 -5.41 10.12
C VAL A 3 -0.96 -4.35 11.21
N VAL A 4 -2.14 -4.40 11.84
CA VAL A 4 -2.60 -3.42 12.84
C VAL A 4 -1.76 -3.43 14.13
N LEU A 5 -1.21 -4.59 14.53
CA LEU A 5 -0.39 -4.68 15.76
C LEU A 5 1.01 -4.08 15.60
N ARG A 6 1.49 -3.86 14.36
CA ARG A 6 2.89 -3.47 14.08
C ARG A 6 3.11 -1.97 13.92
N LEU A 7 2.04 -1.19 13.73
CA LEU A 7 2.09 0.28 13.76
C LEU A 7 2.65 0.82 15.09
N LEU A 8 2.54 0.05 16.18
CA LEU A 8 2.90 0.45 17.54
C LEU A 8 4.36 0.13 17.97
N GLY A 9 5.13 -0.61 17.17
CA GLY A 9 6.34 -1.30 17.65
C GLY A 9 7.67 -0.53 17.63
N SER A 10 7.80 0.56 16.88
CA SER A 10 9.12 1.18 16.64
C SER A 10 9.02 2.66 16.33
N LEU A 11 8.69 3.45 17.35
CA LEU A 11 8.86 4.90 17.34
C LEU A 11 9.91 5.26 18.39
N ALA A 12 11.14 5.50 17.93
CA ALA A 12 12.23 5.95 18.78
C ALA A 12 12.01 7.40 19.22
N ALA A 13 12.21 7.66 20.51
CA ALA A 13 11.89 8.91 21.19
C ALA A 13 12.77 10.08 20.73
N LEU A 14 12.14 11.09 20.12
CA LEU A 14 12.67 12.44 19.93
C LEU A 14 11.70 13.41 20.60
N ALA A 15 11.95 13.75 21.86
CA ALA A 15 11.16 14.73 22.59
C ALA A 15 11.66 16.15 22.27
N VAL A 16 10.87 16.92 21.52
CA VAL A 16 11.02 18.38 21.38
C VAL A 16 9.63 19.02 21.49
N LEU A 17 9.53 20.08 22.31
CA LEU A 17 8.31 20.85 22.55
C LEU A 17 7.74 21.41 21.25
N GLY A 18 6.43 21.19 21.07
CA GLY A 18 5.77 21.40 19.79
C GLY A 18 4.83 22.60 19.68
N ILE A 19 4.81 23.26 18.52
CA ILE A 19 3.81 24.27 18.12
C ILE A 19 2.87 23.60 17.11
N ASN A 20 1.56 23.72 17.31
CA ASN A 20 0.55 23.23 16.34
C ASN A 20 0.70 24.01 15.02
N GLN A 21 1.19 23.36 13.97
CA GLN A 21 1.23 23.95 12.63
C GLN A 21 -0.18 24.03 12.05
N ALA A 22 -0.53 25.19 11.49
CA ALA A 22 -1.86 25.49 11.00
C ALA A 22 -2.17 24.82 9.63
N ALA A 23 -3.47 24.59 9.46
CA ALA A 23 -4.29 24.24 8.29
C ALA A 23 -3.72 24.44 6.88
N GLY A 24 -3.90 23.44 6.00
CA GLY A 24 -3.58 23.52 4.55
C GLY A 24 -2.10 23.64 4.21
N SER A 25 -1.22 23.29 5.15
CA SER A 25 0.21 23.55 5.05
C SER A 25 0.95 22.55 4.17
N THR A 26 1.82 23.10 3.32
CA THR A 26 2.93 22.35 2.74
C THR A 26 4.02 22.21 3.79
N ILE A 27 4.38 20.98 4.11
CA ILE A 27 5.34 20.61 5.15
C ILE A 27 6.60 20.07 4.48
N PHE A 28 7.74 20.67 4.83
CA PHE A 28 9.07 20.14 4.49
C PHE A 28 9.62 19.47 5.75
N PRO A 29 9.52 18.14 5.88
CA PRO A 29 9.88 17.45 7.11
C PRO A 29 11.38 17.52 7.38
N THR A 30 11.75 17.71 8.64
CA THR A 30 13.14 17.66 9.08
C THR A 30 13.62 16.25 9.41
N GLY A 31 12.70 15.32 9.72
CA GLY A 31 13.00 13.93 9.99
C GLY A 31 12.37 13.01 8.93
N VAL A 32 13.22 12.37 8.14
CA VAL A 32 12.83 11.38 7.12
C VAL A 32 13.72 10.16 7.31
N LEU A 33 13.13 9.02 7.66
CA LEU A 33 13.83 7.76 7.85
C LEU A 33 13.21 6.68 6.97
N TYR A 34 14.05 6.00 6.20
CA TYR A 34 13.67 4.84 5.41
C TYR A 34 14.15 3.55 6.07
N SER A 35 13.31 2.53 6.01
CA SER A 35 13.65 1.15 6.34
C SER A 35 12.97 0.18 5.38
N ASN A 36 13.33 -1.10 5.44
CA ASN A 36 12.73 -2.15 4.62
C ASN A 36 12.17 -3.26 5.51
N TRP A 37 11.13 -3.91 5.01
CA TRP A 37 10.55 -5.09 5.62
C TRP A 37 10.05 -6.04 4.53
N SER A 38 9.87 -7.31 4.89
CA SER A 38 9.20 -8.29 4.04
C SER A 38 8.31 -9.16 4.90
N GLU A 39 7.08 -9.36 4.47
CA GLU A 39 6.12 -10.22 5.14
C GLU A 39 5.74 -11.38 4.23
N GLU A 40 5.75 -12.58 4.79
CA GLU A 40 5.29 -13.77 4.09
C GLU A 40 4.21 -14.43 4.95
N THR A 41 3.01 -14.53 4.39
CA THR A 41 1.88 -15.25 4.97
C THR A 41 1.60 -16.51 4.17
N GLU A 42 0.60 -17.31 4.59
CA GLU A 42 0.14 -18.45 3.79
C GLU A 42 -0.42 -18.01 2.43
N GLU A 43 -0.96 -16.79 2.36
CA GLU A 43 -1.75 -16.29 1.24
C GLU A 43 -0.97 -15.36 0.33
N ALA A 44 0.03 -14.65 0.86
CA ALA A 44 0.74 -13.62 0.13
C ALA A 44 2.20 -13.50 0.57
N LYS A 45 2.99 -12.88 -0.29
CA LYS A 45 4.32 -12.40 0.06
C LYS A 45 4.43 -10.95 -0.38
N VAL A 46 4.90 -10.09 0.52
CA VAL A 46 4.89 -8.63 0.36
C VAL A 46 6.26 -8.08 0.73
N CYS A 47 6.80 -7.22 -0.13
CA CYS A 47 7.99 -6.43 0.09
C CYS A 47 7.58 -5.00 0.44
N GLU A 48 8.26 -4.38 1.40
CA GLU A 48 7.90 -3.07 1.91
C GLU A 48 9.11 -2.13 2.01
N ILE A 49 8.90 -0.87 1.65
CA ILE A 49 9.74 0.27 2.05
C ILE A 49 8.91 1.11 2.98
N ILE A 50 9.38 1.26 4.20
CA ILE A 50 8.72 2.05 5.24
C ILE A 50 9.43 3.40 5.31
N LEU A 51 8.66 4.46 5.14
CA LEU A 51 9.06 5.84 5.34
C LEU A 51 8.38 6.37 6.60
N ASP A 52 9.19 6.70 7.61
CA ASP A 52 8.76 7.43 8.80
C ASP A 52 9.13 8.92 8.65
N VAL A 53 8.12 9.77 8.76
CA VAL A 53 8.23 11.22 8.59
C VAL A 53 7.85 11.93 9.88
N SER A 54 8.69 12.88 10.29
CA SER A 54 8.44 13.76 11.42
C SER A 54 8.87 15.20 11.09
N ASN A 55 8.20 16.17 11.71
CA ASN A 55 8.51 17.58 11.48
C ASN A 55 8.44 18.42 12.77
N PRO A 56 9.35 18.24 13.74
CA PRO A 56 9.46 19.13 14.89
C PRO A 56 9.46 20.61 14.48
N PRO A 57 8.73 21.51 15.16
CA PRO A 57 8.01 21.30 16.41
C PRO A 57 6.59 20.70 16.22
N SER A 58 6.17 20.29 15.02
CA SER A 58 4.92 19.54 14.90
C SER A 58 5.02 18.23 15.69
N ARG A 59 3.94 17.89 16.40
CA ARG A 59 3.79 16.60 17.09
C ARG A 59 3.17 15.52 16.20
N GLU A 60 2.97 15.83 14.93
CA GLU A 60 2.47 14.89 13.93
C GLU A 60 3.62 14.04 13.37
N VAL A 61 3.39 12.73 13.32
CA VAL A 61 4.20 11.76 12.59
C VAL A 61 3.38 11.12 11.48
N VAL A 62 4.02 10.81 10.37
CA VAL A 62 3.39 10.14 9.23
C VAL A 62 4.21 8.90 8.89
N LYS A 63 3.54 7.76 8.78
CA LYS A 63 4.13 6.53 8.25
C LYS A 63 3.55 6.28 6.87
N PHE A 64 4.44 6.13 5.90
CA PHE A 64 4.11 5.79 4.52
C PHE A 64 4.84 4.51 4.15
N ILE A 65 4.09 3.47 3.80
CA ILE A 65 4.66 2.17 3.41
C ILE A 65 4.41 2.00 1.93
N THR A 66 5.47 1.98 1.14
CA THR A 66 5.42 1.48 -0.24
C THR A 66 5.44 -0.03 -0.18
N LEU A 67 4.50 -0.69 -0.85
CA LEU A 67 4.39 -2.14 -0.84
C LEU A 67 4.25 -2.69 -2.26
N ALA A 68 4.77 -3.89 -2.45
CA ALA A 68 4.56 -4.71 -3.63
C ALA A 68 4.56 -6.17 -3.23
N GLY A 69 3.61 -6.94 -3.74
CA GLY A 69 3.40 -8.33 -3.34
C GLY A 69 2.72 -9.15 -4.41
N TYR A 70 2.63 -10.45 -4.18
CA TYR A 70 1.77 -11.32 -4.97
C TYR A 70 0.94 -12.23 -4.08
N ASN A 71 -0.23 -12.61 -4.58
CA ASN A 71 -1.11 -13.60 -3.98
C ASN A 71 -0.64 -15.01 -4.41
N LYS A 72 -0.39 -15.87 -3.43
CA LYS A 72 0.14 -17.23 -3.63
C LYS A 72 -0.89 -18.22 -4.22
N PHE A 73 -2.17 -17.86 -4.27
CA PHE A 73 -3.21 -18.72 -4.83
C PHE A 73 -3.36 -18.58 -6.34
N ASP A 74 -3.31 -17.36 -6.85
CA ASP A 74 -3.56 -17.04 -8.27
C ASP A 74 -2.37 -16.36 -8.95
N GLY A 75 -1.35 -15.98 -8.18
CA GLY A 75 -0.19 -15.24 -8.66
C GLY A 75 -0.50 -13.79 -9.04
N THR A 76 -1.61 -13.22 -8.57
CA THR A 76 -1.95 -11.82 -8.83
C THR A 76 -0.95 -10.92 -8.12
N VAL A 77 -0.32 -10.01 -8.87
CA VAL A 77 0.63 -9.02 -8.34
C VAL A 77 -0.12 -7.75 -7.96
N LEU A 78 0.20 -7.19 -6.80
CA LEU A 78 -0.32 -5.91 -6.34
C LEU A 78 0.83 -5.00 -5.91
N ALA A 79 0.71 -3.71 -6.16
CA ALA A 79 1.63 -2.71 -5.64
C ALA A 79 0.87 -1.46 -5.24
N GLY A 80 1.42 -0.70 -4.29
CA GLY A 80 0.76 0.50 -3.81
C GLY A 80 1.34 1.03 -2.52
N PHE A 81 0.51 1.68 -1.73
CA PHE A 81 0.94 2.20 -0.44
C PHE A 81 -0.09 2.02 0.67
N LEU A 82 0.42 2.05 1.90
CA LEU A 82 -0.33 2.32 3.12
C LEU A 82 0.12 3.67 3.67
N MET A 83 -0.80 4.47 4.17
CA MET A 83 -0.52 5.74 4.82
C MET A 83 -1.28 5.84 6.14
N ALA A 84 -0.55 6.15 7.20
CA ALA A 84 -1.07 6.42 8.53
C ALA A 84 -0.45 7.71 9.08
N ALA A 85 -1.21 8.42 9.90
CA ALA A 85 -0.74 9.60 10.62
C ALA A 85 -1.08 9.45 12.10
N ALA A 86 -0.25 10.00 12.97
CA ALA A 86 -0.49 10.01 14.41
C ALA A 86 0.01 11.30 15.04
N ASP A 87 -0.63 11.70 16.14
CA ASP A 87 -0.17 12.80 16.98
C ASP A 87 0.51 12.27 18.23
N LEU A 88 1.63 12.88 18.59
CA LEU A 88 2.28 12.70 19.87
C LEU A 88 1.52 13.53 20.92
N THR A 89 0.86 12.85 21.85
CA THR A 89 0.14 13.42 23.00
C THR A 89 1.09 13.94 24.06
N ALA A 90 0.63 14.80 24.99
CA ALA A 90 1.48 15.40 26.05
C ALA A 90 2.28 14.39 26.88
N ASP A 91 1.79 13.15 26.99
CA ASP A 91 2.44 12.04 27.70
C ASP A 91 3.33 11.16 26.79
N ASP A 92 3.76 11.69 25.64
CA ASP A 92 4.58 11.02 24.62
C ASP A 92 4.00 9.71 24.08
N LYS A 93 2.67 9.59 24.08
CA LYS A 93 1.95 8.49 23.42
C LYS A 93 1.47 8.90 22.04
N TYR A 94 1.54 7.96 21.10
CA TYR A 94 0.96 8.14 19.77
C TYR A 94 -0.54 7.89 19.80
N GLN A 95 -1.30 8.84 19.27
CA GLN A 95 -2.72 8.73 18.99
C GLN A 95 -2.90 8.74 17.48
N ILE A 96 -3.38 7.62 16.91
CA ILE A 96 -3.59 7.51 15.46
C ILE A 96 -4.68 8.50 15.05
N ALA A 97 -4.39 9.30 14.03
CA ALA A 97 -5.33 10.21 13.42
C ALA A 97 -6.14 9.47 12.36
N GLN A 98 -7.46 9.67 12.37
CA GLN A 98 -8.36 9.11 11.36
C GLN A 98 -8.16 9.86 10.04
N ILE A 99 -7.63 9.18 9.02
CA ILE A 99 -7.46 9.72 7.67
C ILE A 99 -8.71 9.42 6.84
N SER A 100 -9.24 10.42 6.14
CA SER A 100 -10.39 10.30 5.25
C SER A 100 -10.02 10.28 3.77
N ASP A 101 -8.83 10.74 3.41
CA ASP A 101 -8.32 10.75 2.04
C ASP A 101 -6.78 10.75 2.05
N ALA A 102 -6.16 10.11 1.06
CA ALA A 102 -4.71 10.10 0.88
C ALA A 102 -4.31 10.06 -0.59
N ALA A 103 -3.15 10.62 -0.92
CA ALA A 103 -2.61 10.56 -2.27
C ALA A 103 -1.08 10.62 -2.28
N PHE A 104 -0.51 9.93 -3.27
CA PHE A 104 0.88 10.05 -3.65
C PHE A 104 0.99 10.80 -4.97
N GLY A 105 1.93 11.73 -5.06
CA GLY A 105 2.24 12.46 -6.29
C GLY A 105 3.73 12.70 -6.46
N SER A 106 4.24 12.54 -7.67
CA SER A 106 5.58 12.96 -8.07
C SER A 106 5.49 13.71 -9.39
N ARG A 107 6.64 14.13 -9.93
CA ARG A 107 6.68 14.71 -11.28
C ARG A 107 6.25 13.72 -12.37
N THR A 108 6.45 12.42 -12.16
CA THR A 108 6.29 11.38 -13.17
C THR A 108 5.09 10.47 -12.93
N PHE A 109 4.45 10.56 -11.75
CA PHE A 109 3.39 9.65 -11.37
C PHE A 109 2.41 10.30 -10.38
N SER A 110 1.13 9.93 -10.46
CA SER A 110 0.13 10.25 -9.43
C SER A 110 -0.72 9.01 -9.17
N SER A 111 -1.06 8.75 -7.91
CA SER A 111 -1.93 7.62 -7.55
C SER A 111 -3.42 7.91 -7.80
N LEU A 112 -3.81 9.18 -7.86
CA LEU A 112 -5.21 9.59 -8.02
C LEU A 112 -5.76 9.14 -9.36
N GLY A 113 -6.91 8.45 -9.33
CA GLY A 113 -7.56 7.89 -10.52
C GLY A 113 -6.87 6.67 -11.12
N HIS A 114 -5.77 6.21 -10.52
CA HIS A 114 -4.97 5.09 -11.00
C HIS A 114 -4.97 3.90 -10.02
N PHE A 115 -5.12 4.18 -8.72
CA PHE A 115 -5.14 3.18 -7.66
C PHE A 115 -6.56 3.00 -7.11
N ASP A 116 -6.84 1.78 -6.65
CA ASP A 116 -8.01 1.41 -5.86
C ASP A 116 -7.75 1.75 -4.39
N TYR A 117 -8.65 2.52 -3.79
CA TYR A 117 -8.50 3.07 -2.44
C TYR A 117 -9.40 2.36 -1.43
N GLU A 118 -8.84 2.08 -0.26
CA GLU A 118 -9.53 1.50 0.89
C GLU A 118 -9.11 2.23 2.17
N ILE A 119 -10.06 2.49 3.06
CA ILE A 119 -9.82 3.14 4.36
C ILE A 119 -10.15 2.11 5.44
N TYR A 120 -9.18 1.82 6.32
CA TYR A 120 -9.34 0.88 7.41
C TYR A 120 -9.91 1.56 8.66
N ASP A 121 -10.53 0.77 9.54
CA ASP A 121 -11.13 1.23 10.80
C ASP A 121 -10.11 1.91 11.74
N ASP A 122 -8.83 1.56 11.62
CA ASP A 122 -7.76 2.17 12.40
C ASP A 122 -7.33 3.56 11.89
N GLY A 123 -7.92 4.03 10.80
CA GLY A 123 -7.63 5.33 10.18
C GLY A 123 -6.51 5.29 9.14
N THR A 124 -5.97 4.12 8.82
CA THR A 124 -4.98 3.93 7.75
C THR A 124 -5.68 3.93 6.39
N VAL A 125 -5.06 4.55 5.38
CA VAL A 125 -5.50 4.46 3.98
C VAL A 125 -4.56 3.56 3.20
N MET A 126 -5.15 2.65 2.43
CA MET A 126 -4.45 1.82 1.44
C MET A 126 -4.85 2.26 0.04
N ALA A 127 -3.88 2.31 -0.86
CA ALA A 127 -4.13 2.56 -2.27
C ALA A 127 -3.28 1.60 -3.09
N THR A 128 -3.89 0.79 -3.95
CA THR A 128 -3.18 -0.26 -4.70
C THR A 128 -3.55 -0.31 -6.17
N THR A 129 -2.70 -0.95 -6.97
CA THR A 129 -2.96 -1.28 -8.35
C THR A 129 -2.47 -2.70 -8.63
N GLN A 130 -3.15 -3.36 -9.56
CA GLN A 130 -2.71 -4.62 -10.17
C GLN A 130 -2.11 -4.39 -11.56
N ASP A 131 -2.13 -3.15 -12.07
CA ASP A 131 -1.52 -2.82 -13.36
C ASP A 131 0.02 -2.73 -13.19
N PRO A 132 0.79 -3.61 -13.86
CA PRO A 132 2.23 -3.66 -13.70
C PRO A 132 2.94 -2.39 -14.19
N LEU A 133 2.37 -1.66 -15.15
CA LEU A 133 2.94 -0.41 -15.65
C LEU A 133 2.78 0.71 -14.62
N LEU A 134 1.60 0.81 -14.00
CA LEU A 134 1.35 1.77 -12.93
C LEU A 134 2.17 1.43 -11.69
N ALA A 135 2.26 0.14 -11.32
CA ALA A 135 3.09 -0.34 -10.23
C ALA A 135 4.57 0.05 -10.43
N THR A 136 5.12 -0.21 -11.61
CA THR A 136 6.52 0.12 -11.95
C THR A 136 6.75 1.64 -11.91
N ALA A 137 5.83 2.43 -12.47
CA ALA A 137 5.93 3.89 -12.46
C ALA A 137 5.90 4.46 -11.03
N PHE A 138 5.04 3.93 -10.18
CA PHE A 138 4.94 4.28 -8.78
C PHE A 138 6.22 3.94 -8.00
N ILE A 139 6.72 2.70 -8.10
CA ILE A 139 7.94 2.27 -7.40
C ILE A 139 9.14 3.12 -7.83
N ASN A 140 9.28 3.39 -9.13
CA ASN A 140 10.34 4.26 -9.64
C ASN A 140 10.21 5.70 -9.12
N ALA A 141 8.99 6.21 -8.95
CA ALA A 141 8.77 7.51 -8.34
C ALA A 141 9.22 7.54 -6.87
N VAL A 142 8.95 6.48 -6.10
CA VAL A 142 9.45 6.34 -4.72
C VAL A 142 10.98 6.32 -4.68
N PHE A 143 11.62 5.53 -5.54
CA PHE A 143 13.08 5.45 -5.65
C PHE A 143 13.73 6.78 -6.04
N SER A 144 13.05 7.63 -6.80
CA SER A 144 13.56 8.96 -7.14
C SER A 144 13.68 9.90 -5.94
N GLY A 145 12.93 9.64 -4.86
CA GLY A 145 13.00 10.42 -3.62
C GLY A 145 12.43 11.82 -3.66
N THR A 146 11.77 12.22 -4.77
CA THR A 146 11.17 13.55 -4.92
C THR A 146 9.68 13.42 -5.20
N TYR A 147 8.88 13.45 -4.13
CA TYR A 147 7.43 13.25 -4.19
C TYR A 147 6.69 13.94 -3.04
N GLU A 148 5.38 13.99 -3.17
CA GLU A 148 4.43 14.57 -2.23
C GLU A 148 3.53 13.47 -1.67
N LEU A 149 3.41 13.45 -0.35
CA LEU A 149 2.42 12.67 0.37
C LEU A 149 1.31 13.61 0.84
N ARG A 150 0.08 13.32 0.47
CA ARG A 150 -1.06 14.17 0.77
C ARG A 150 -2.09 13.37 1.54
N PHE A 151 -2.67 13.95 2.58
CA PHE A 151 -3.78 13.33 3.30
C PHE A 151 -4.70 14.34 3.98
N ALA A 152 -5.96 13.96 4.15
CA ALA A 152 -6.97 14.71 4.90
C ALA A 152 -7.33 13.91 6.15
N ARG A 153 -7.53 14.61 7.26
CA ARG A 153 -8.04 14.00 8.49
C ARG A 153 -9.57 14.08 8.51
N SER A 154 -10.21 13.05 9.03
CA SER A 154 -11.67 12.95 9.16
C SER A 154 -12.27 14.03 10.06
N GLU A 155 -11.53 14.51 11.06
CA GLU A 155 -12.00 15.58 11.96
C GLU A 155 -11.97 16.97 11.31
N SER A 156 -11.24 17.12 10.20
CA SER A 156 -11.00 18.39 9.52
C SER A 156 -11.10 18.22 8.00
N PHE A 157 -12.26 17.72 7.52
CA PHE A 157 -12.56 17.52 6.08
C PHE A 157 -12.21 18.69 5.15
N ALA A 158 -11.96 19.89 5.68
CA ALA A 158 -11.55 21.08 4.93
C ALA A 158 -10.04 21.18 4.65
N GLU A 159 -9.17 20.34 5.23
CA GLU A 159 -7.73 20.61 5.28
C GLU A 159 -6.88 19.43 4.81
N MET A 160 -6.37 19.55 3.58
CA MET A 160 -5.36 18.64 3.04
C MET A 160 -3.97 19.03 3.54
N ARG A 161 -3.25 18.09 4.16
CA ARG A 161 -1.84 18.22 4.50
C ARG A 161 -0.99 17.70 3.34
N THR A 162 0.12 18.37 3.04
CA THR A 162 1.04 17.98 1.98
C THR A 162 2.47 17.91 2.52
N TYR A 163 3.05 16.72 2.59
CA TYR A 163 4.44 16.50 2.95
C TYR A 163 5.31 16.37 1.70
N LYS A 164 6.34 17.20 1.58
CA LYS A 164 7.30 17.18 0.47
C LYS A 164 8.53 16.38 0.85
N ILE A 165 8.64 15.18 0.29
CA ILE A 165 9.80 14.31 0.46
C ILE A 165 10.83 14.68 -0.60
N GLY A 166 12.04 15.02 -0.15
CA GLY A 166 13.15 15.45 -1.00
C GLY A 166 14.39 14.57 -0.89
N SER A 167 14.26 13.37 -0.32
CA SER A 167 15.32 12.40 -0.18
C SER A 167 14.87 11.02 -0.67
N ALA A 168 15.73 10.37 -1.45
CA ALA A 168 15.52 9.00 -1.89
C ALA A 168 15.83 8.00 -0.77
N PRO A 169 15.22 6.81 -0.79
CA PRO A 169 15.69 5.70 0.03
C PRO A 169 17.17 5.43 -0.27
N GLY A 170 17.95 5.11 0.76
CA GLY A 170 19.37 4.76 0.59
C GLY A 170 19.55 3.44 -0.17
N GLU A 171 20.74 3.24 -0.74
CA GLU A 171 21.08 2.04 -1.52
C GLU A 171 20.71 0.72 -0.81
N PRO A 172 21.00 0.54 0.50
CA PRO A 172 20.63 -0.70 1.20
C PRO A 172 19.13 -0.97 1.21
N VAL A 173 18.30 0.08 1.34
CA VAL A 173 16.83 -0.04 1.34
C VAL A 173 16.34 -0.41 -0.06
N THR A 174 16.82 0.28 -1.09
CA THR A 174 16.44 0.00 -2.48
C THR A 174 16.88 -1.38 -2.95
N SER A 175 18.09 -1.81 -2.57
CA SER A 175 18.67 -3.10 -2.94
C SER A 175 17.92 -4.25 -2.27
N ASN A 176 17.63 -4.14 -0.97
CA ASN A 176 16.84 -5.13 -0.23
C ASN A 176 15.41 -5.27 -0.80
N PHE A 177 14.77 -4.15 -1.14
CA PHE A 177 13.43 -4.17 -1.72
C PHE A 177 13.44 -4.81 -3.11
N THR A 178 14.39 -4.43 -3.97
CA THR A 178 14.52 -5.01 -5.31
C THR A 178 14.83 -6.51 -5.25
N HIS A 179 15.72 -6.93 -4.36
CA HIS A 179 15.99 -8.35 -4.15
C HIS A 179 14.74 -9.12 -3.71
N CYS A 180 13.93 -8.53 -2.82
CA CYS A 180 12.66 -9.10 -2.43
C CYS A 180 11.69 -9.21 -3.62
N LEU A 181 11.58 -8.17 -4.46
CA LEU A 181 10.75 -8.19 -5.68
C LEU A 181 11.18 -9.27 -6.67
N ASP A 182 12.48 -9.49 -6.86
CA ASP A 182 12.99 -10.53 -7.76
C ASP A 182 12.57 -11.93 -7.29
N LEU A 183 12.60 -12.16 -5.98
CA LEU A 183 12.10 -13.40 -5.38
C LEU A 183 10.58 -13.54 -5.56
N LEU A 184 9.82 -12.44 -5.39
CA LEU A 184 8.38 -12.43 -5.67
C LEU A 184 8.07 -12.80 -7.12
N ALA A 185 8.76 -12.19 -8.08
CA ALA A 185 8.52 -12.42 -9.50
C ALA A 185 8.74 -13.90 -9.86
N PHE A 186 9.82 -14.49 -9.36
CA PHE A 186 10.12 -15.91 -9.58
C PHE A 186 9.01 -16.83 -9.03
N GLU A 187 8.56 -16.57 -7.80
CA GLU A 187 7.52 -17.39 -7.15
C GLU A 187 6.14 -17.19 -7.79
N SER A 188 5.76 -15.95 -8.12
CA SER A 188 4.49 -15.61 -8.77
C SER A 188 4.34 -16.32 -10.12
N HIS A 189 5.37 -16.30 -10.96
CA HIS A 189 5.35 -16.99 -12.25
C HIS A 189 5.19 -18.50 -12.12
N ARG A 190 5.79 -19.09 -11.09
CA ARG A 190 5.63 -20.51 -10.79
C ARG A 190 4.18 -20.82 -10.40
N THR A 191 3.59 -20.06 -9.49
CA THR A 191 2.19 -20.23 -9.07
C THR A 191 1.21 -20.09 -10.23
N GLN A 192 1.37 -19.09 -11.09
CA GLN A 192 0.50 -18.92 -12.26
C GLN A 192 0.60 -20.11 -13.22
N SER A 193 1.80 -20.67 -13.41
CA SER A 193 2.01 -21.84 -14.25
C SER A 193 1.34 -23.10 -13.67
N ASP A 194 1.44 -23.28 -12.35
CA ASP A 194 0.81 -24.39 -11.63
C ASP A 194 -0.72 -24.28 -11.61
N ALA A 195 -1.27 -23.06 -11.49
CA ALA A 195 -2.70 -22.81 -11.58
C ALA A 195 -3.25 -23.07 -13.00
N SER A 196 -2.53 -22.63 -14.03
CA SER A 196 -2.89 -22.82 -15.44
C SER A 196 -2.94 -24.30 -15.84
N THR A 197 -1.99 -25.10 -15.36
CA THR A 197 -1.95 -26.56 -15.64
C THR A 197 -3.06 -27.34 -14.93
N LYS A 198 -3.57 -26.85 -13.79
CA LYS A 198 -4.72 -27.45 -13.08
C LYS A 198 -6.07 -27.06 -13.68
N GLY A 199 -6.14 -25.96 -14.43
CA GLY A 199 -7.36 -25.39 -15.00
C GLY A 199 -7.76 -25.92 -16.38
N SER A 200 -7.01 -26.86 -16.97
CA SER A 200 -7.34 -27.45 -18.26
C SER A 200 -8.08 -28.78 -18.09
N PRO A 201 -9.44 -28.83 -18.15
CA PRO A 201 -10.10 -30.09 -18.42
C PRO A 201 -9.72 -30.52 -19.84
N LEU A 202 -9.15 -31.72 -19.96
CA LEU A 202 -9.00 -32.40 -21.24
C LEU A 202 -10.36 -32.35 -21.98
N PRO A 203 -10.40 -32.07 -23.29
CA PRO A 203 -11.64 -32.21 -24.03
C PRO A 203 -12.03 -33.68 -24.01
N GLU A 204 -13.11 -34.02 -23.30
CA GLU A 204 -13.76 -35.32 -23.46
C GLU A 204 -14.17 -35.45 -24.92
N GLY A 205 -13.55 -36.40 -25.60
CA GLY A 205 -13.82 -36.69 -26.99
C GLY A 205 -15.27 -37.12 -27.21
N GLY A 206 -15.90 -36.47 -28.18
CA GLY A 206 -16.78 -37.10 -29.18
C GLY A 206 -18.00 -37.86 -28.68
N GLY A 207 -19.15 -37.18 -28.62
CA GLY A 207 -20.47 -37.80 -28.61
C GLY A 207 -21.51 -36.86 -29.20
N SER A 208 -21.93 -37.14 -30.44
CA SER A 208 -22.94 -36.39 -31.21
C SER A 208 -24.25 -36.19 -30.44
N GLY A 209 -24.75 -34.95 -30.40
CA GLY A 209 -26.09 -34.62 -29.92
C GLY A 209 -26.50 -33.20 -30.30
N LEU A 210 -27.33 -33.09 -31.33
CA LEU A 210 -27.98 -31.85 -31.79
C LEU A 210 -28.87 -31.21 -30.71
N GLY A 211 -28.81 -29.87 -30.59
CA GLY A 211 -29.81 -29.06 -29.88
C GLY A 211 -29.47 -27.57 -29.93
N ILE A 212 -30.32 -26.78 -30.58
CA ILE A 212 -30.07 -25.41 -31.07
C ILE A 212 -30.59 -24.34 -30.07
N THR A 213 -29.76 -23.32 -29.83
CA THR A 213 -30.01 -21.90 -29.45
C THR A 213 -30.78 -21.48 -28.19
N GLY A 214 -30.20 -20.48 -27.50
CA GLY A 214 -30.95 -19.43 -26.78
C GLY A 214 -30.20 -18.87 -25.57
N GLY A 215 -29.38 -17.83 -25.76
CA GLY A 215 -28.59 -17.22 -24.70
C GLY A 215 -29.34 -16.23 -23.80
N LEU A 216 -28.82 -16.02 -22.59
CA LEU A 216 -28.57 -14.73 -21.94
C LEU A 216 -27.69 -14.95 -20.69
N PRO A 217 -26.92 -13.94 -20.23
CA PRO A 217 -25.73 -14.14 -19.39
C PRO A 217 -26.09 -14.40 -17.93
N ILE A 218 -25.37 -15.34 -17.31
CA ILE A 218 -25.33 -15.47 -15.87
C ILE A 218 -24.58 -14.24 -15.34
N ALA A 219 -25.31 -13.36 -14.66
CA ALA A 219 -24.73 -12.27 -13.89
C ALA A 219 -23.78 -12.87 -12.85
N TYR A 220 -22.47 -12.69 -13.06
CA TYR A 220 -21.49 -12.84 -11.99
C TYR A 220 -21.67 -11.64 -11.06
N THR A 221 -22.42 -11.84 -9.98
CA THR A 221 -22.32 -10.98 -8.79
C THR A 221 -20.89 -11.11 -8.27
N HIS A 222 -20.07 -10.11 -8.57
CA HIS A 222 -18.75 -9.93 -7.99
C HIS A 222 -18.94 -9.53 -6.52
N GLN A 223 -19.23 -10.52 -5.68
CA GLN A 223 -19.20 -10.35 -4.24
C GLN A 223 -17.73 -10.46 -3.84
N GLY A 224 -17.04 -9.32 -3.89
CA GLY A 224 -15.70 -9.18 -3.35
C GLY A 224 -15.73 -9.61 -1.88
N ARG A 225 -15.08 -10.74 -1.59
CA ARG A 225 -14.86 -11.15 -0.21
C ARG A 225 -13.71 -10.32 0.33
N THR A 226 -14.07 -9.33 1.14
CA THR A 226 -13.16 -8.63 2.05
C THR A 226 -12.67 -9.60 3.12
N CYS A 227 -11.44 -9.42 3.62
CA CYS A 227 -10.79 -10.20 4.69
C CYS A 227 -11.48 -10.17 6.07
N ALA A 228 -12.80 -9.91 6.12
CA ALA A 228 -13.61 -9.85 7.33
C ALA A 228 -14.30 -11.18 7.68
N ASP A 229 -14.30 -12.16 6.78
CA ASP A 229 -14.77 -13.50 7.10
C ASP A 229 -13.58 -14.35 7.51
N TYR A 230 -13.32 -14.49 8.81
CA TYR A 230 -13.00 -15.74 9.52
C TYR A 230 -12.55 -15.39 10.95
N ARG A 231 -13.39 -15.75 11.91
CA ARG A 231 -13.16 -15.67 13.37
C ARG A 231 -12.07 -16.62 13.82
#